data_AF-A0A6N2MP17-F1
#
_entry.id   AF-A0A6N2MP17-F1
#
_cell.length_a   1.000
_cell.length_b   1.000
_cell.length_c   1.000
_cell.angle_alpha   90.00
_cell.angle_beta   90.00
_cell.angle_gamma   90.00
#
_symmetry.space_group_name_H-M   'P 1'
#
loop_
_entity.id
_entity.type
_entity.pdbx_description
1 polymer ?
#
loop_
_entity_poly.entity_id
_entity_poly.type
_entity_poly.pdbx_seq_one_letter_code
_entity_poly.pdbx_strand_id
1 'polypeptide(L)'
;MASSDEEADTMPESVSTYHFANDKDEPISFSLLPIRWRESKNLDDEKKNHMIFLKGSVDNGLRTIYKQVIAWKFDLSNKTPQISVLTKEKCWMELGKPRKSYEIIIRTVLITVHCLHFARWNPEASGKSVWDYLSKTFSLYEHRPSQNDLVDHLDLIGEAVQKENSLAKCKFLLNFLEEKPRKKMSDEDFKATTMSAFIVDDVEDDNFEDLEEDESNDEDELFDSVCAFCDNGGNILCCEGSCLRSFHATAESGEESACESLGFTNREVEVMQSFFCKNCKFKQHQCFACGKLGSSDKFSGAEVFRCANATCGHFYHPHCAATLLHREDKVAAEELQKKIVAGESFACPIHKCCICKLVEDKKKSDLQFAVCRRCPTSYHKKCLPKEIVFENEADDDTIARAWQNLLPNRILIYCLHWNSSKRSHKVS
;
A
#
# COMPACT_ATOMS: atom_id res chain seq x y z
N MET A 1 8.08 -47.34 2.46
CA MET A 1 7.17 -46.39 3.12
C MET A 1 8.02 -45.43 3.94
N ALA A 2 8.34 -44.26 3.39
CA ALA A 2 8.96 -43.19 4.14
C ALA A 2 7.93 -42.05 4.20
N SER A 3 7.58 -41.60 5.40
CA SER A 3 6.73 -40.41 5.57
C SER A 3 7.55 -39.22 5.12
N SER A 4 7.12 -38.56 4.04
CA SER A 4 7.58 -37.22 3.75
C SER A 4 6.68 -36.29 4.56
N ASP A 5 7.18 -35.77 5.67
CA ASP A 5 6.50 -34.69 6.35
C ASP A 5 6.51 -33.48 5.40
N GLU A 6 5.33 -33.11 4.90
CA GLU A 6 5.14 -31.87 4.17
C GLU A 6 5.35 -30.72 5.16
N GLU A 7 6.37 -29.88 4.94
CA GLU A 7 6.50 -28.64 5.69
C GLU A 7 5.27 -27.79 5.39
N ALA A 8 4.33 -27.75 6.34
CA ALA A 8 3.11 -26.99 6.25
C ALA A 8 3.47 -25.50 6.13
N ASP A 9 3.34 -24.96 4.92
CA ASP A 9 3.67 -23.59 4.54
C ASP A 9 2.92 -22.60 5.46
N THR A 10 3.60 -22.19 6.53
CA THR A 10 2.92 -21.67 7.72
C THR A 10 2.56 -20.21 7.45
N MET A 11 1.25 -19.94 7.34
CA MET A 11 0.71 -18.60 7.12
C MET A 11 1.35 -17.56 8.07
N PRO A 12 1.66 -16.33 7.59
CA PRO A 12 1.96 -15.23 8.49
C PRO A 12 0.74 -14.97 9.37
N GLU A 13 0.83 -15.33 10.67
CA GLU A 13 -0.24 -15.07 11.62
C GLU A 13 -0.37 -13.55 11.83
N SER A 14 -1.56 -13.01 11.54
CA SER A 14 -1.91 -11.63 11.86
C SER A 14 -2.49 -11.55 13.26
N VAL A 15 -1.92 -10.68 14.09
CA VAL A 15 -2.20 -10.59 15.52
C VAL A 15 -3.08 -9.38 15.79
N SER A 16 -4.31 -9.66 16.22
CA SER A 16 -5.32 -8.67 16.58
C SER A 16 -5.32 -8.41 18.10
N THR A 17 -5.88 -7.26 18.51
CA THR A 17 -5.93 -6.78 19.91
C THR A 17 -4.58 -6.81 20.62
N TYR A 18 -3.50 -6.62 19.86
CA TYR A 18 -2.16 -6.87 20.35
C TYR A 18 -1.69 -5.82 21.37
N HIS A 19 -0.80 -6.24 22.26
CA HIS A 19 0.00 -5.39 23.11
C HIS A 19 1.35 -6.07 23.37
N PHE A 20 2.33 -5.29 23.79
CA PHE A 20 3.64 -5.82 24.18
C PHE A 20 3.92 -5.47 25.64
N ALA A 21 4.58 -6.40 26.33
CA ALA A 21 4.97 -6.25 27.73
C ALA A 21 6.42 -6.71 27.94
N ASN A 22 7.05 -6.24 29.02
CA ASN A 22 8.38 -6.70 29.44
C ASN A 22 8.30 -8.00 30.29
N ASP A 23 9.42 -8.42 30.88
CA ASP A 23 9.55 -9.57 31.77
C ASP A 23 8.74 -9.47 33.07
N LYS A 24 8.31 -8.27 33.45
CA LYS A 24 7.44 -7.98 34.62
C LYS A 24 5.97 -7.81 34.25
N ASP A 25 5.62 -8.04 32.99
CA ASP A 25 4.30 -7.77 32.41
C ASP A 25 3.88 -6.28 32.39
N GLU A 26 4.85 -5.36 32.46
CA GLU A 26 4.61 -3.92 32.28
C GLU A 26 4.54 -3.59 30.78
N PRO A 27 3.55 -2.81 30.32
CA PRO A 27 3.35 -2.57 28.89
C PRO A 27 4.44 -1.66 28.30
N ILE A 28 4.99 -2.04 27.16
CA ILE A 28 6.21 -1.42 26.59
C ILE A 28 6.12 -1.31 25.06
N SER A 29 6.69 -0.28 24.45
CA SER A 29 6.69 -0.14 22.98
C SER A 29 7.58 -1.20 22.31
N PHE A 30 7.09 -1.82 21.23
CA PHE A 30 7.90 -2.69 20.38
C PHE A 30 9.01 -1.94 19.63
N SER A 31 8.94 -0.60 19.52
CA SER A 31 9.95 0.21 18.83
C SER A 31 11.31 0.25 19.54
N LEU A 32 11.40 -0.26 20.77
CA LEU A 32 12.67 -0.49 21.47
C LEU A 32 13.46 -1.69 20.90
N LEU A 33 12.81 -2.54 20.10
CA LEU A 33 13.46 -3.61 19.35
C LEU A 33 14.20 -3.03 18.14
N PRO A 34 15.30 -3.66 17.67
CA PRO A 34 15.96 -3.25 16.44
C PRO A 34 15.03 -3.43 15.23
N ILE A 35 15.05 -2.45 14.32
CA ILE A 35 14.39 -2.57 13.01
C ILE A 35 15.25 -3.39 12.04
N ARG A 36 14.61 -4.19 11.18
CA ARG A 36 15.27 -5.03 10.16
C ARG A 36 14.80 -4.66 8.74
N TRP A 37 15.73 -4.09 7.97
CA TRP A 37 15.45 -3.46 6.67
C TRP A 37 15.56 -4.36 5.42
N ARG A 38 16.05 -5.60 5.57
CA ARG A 38 16.14 -6.73 4.61
C ARG A 38 16.78 -7.93 5.35
N GLU A 39 17.04 -9.05 4.69
CA GLU A 39 17.87 -10.15 5.23
C GLU A 39 19.34 -9.70 5.46
N SER A 40 19.59 -9.02 6.57
CA SER A 40 20.93 -8.83 7.09
C SER A 40 21.44 -10.17 7.63
N LYS A 41 22.38 -10.79 6.92
CA LYS A 41 22.97 -12.10 7.26
C LYS A 41 23.65 -12.18 8.64
N ASN A 42 23.84 -11.03 9.29
CA ASN A 42 24.43 -10.94 10.62
C ASN A 42 23.34 -10.95 11.70
N LEU A 43 23.30 -12.05 12.43
CA LEU A 43 22.55 -12.26 13.68
C LEU A 43 23.46 -12.00 14.88
N ASP A 44 24.19 -10.88 14.88
CA ASP A 44 25.10 -10.54 15.99
C ASP A 44 24.27 -10.05 17.20
N ASP A 45 23.93 -11.00 18.07
CA ASP A 45 23.10 -10.89 19.28
C ASP A 45 23.83 -10.15 20.44
N GLU A 46 24.37 -8.93 20.20
CA GLU A 46 25.17 -8.17 21.20
C GLU A 46 24.65 -6.75 21.52
N LYS A 47 23.35 -6.48 21.37
CA LYS A 47 22.70 -5.37 22.09
C LYS A 47 21.70 -5.92 23.09
N LYS A 48 21.65 -5.32 24.28
CA LYS A 48 20.82 -5.73 25.43
C LYS A 48 19.38 -6.04 25.00
N ASN A 49 19.10 -7.32 24.78
CA ASN A 49 17.78 -7.80 24.36
C ASN A 49 16.79 -7.54 25.49
N HIS A 50 15.99 -6.49 25.34
CA HIS A 50 14.83 -6.27 26.19
C HIS A 50 13.92 -7.48 26.00
N MET A 51 13.52 -8.15 27.08
CA MET A 51 12.63 -9.30 27.01
C MET A 51 11.21 -8.82 26.77
N ILE A 52 10.93 -8.45 25.52
CA ILE A 52 9.63 -7.96 25.08
C ILE A 52 8.81 -9.14 24.56
N PHE A 53 7.59 -9.27 25.05
CA PHE A 53 6.65 -10.33 24.71
C PHE A 53 5.43 -9.75 24.01
N LEU A 54 5.14 -10.28 22.82
CA LEU A 54 3.88 -10.05 22.10
C LEU A 54 2.76 -10.85 22.77
N LYS A 55 1.69 -10.16 23.14
CA LYS A 55 0.40 -10.71 23.56
C LYS A 55 -0.69 -10.24 22.60
N GLY A 56 -1.61 -11.13 22.24
CA GLY A 56 -2.74 -10.78 21.38
C GLY A 56 -3.53 -12.01 20.96
N SER A 57 -4.41 -11.85 19.99
CA SER A 57 -5.27 -12.91 19.46
C SER A 57 -5.07 -13.13 17.95
N VAL A 58 -4.95 -14.40 17.58
CA VAL A 58 -4.91 -14.88 16.19
C VAL A 58 -6.22 -15.62 15.86
N ASP A 59 -6.37 -16.08 14.62
CA ASP A 59 -7.56 -16.84 14.16
C ASP A 59 -8.88 -16.13 14.51
N ASN A 60 -9.00 -14.84 14.20
CA ASN A 60 -10.17 -14.00 14.49
C ASN A 60 -10.62 -13.99 15.96
N GLY A 61 -9.70 -14.19 16.91
CA GLY A 61 -10.01 -14.20 18.34
C GLY A 61 -10.05 -15.60 18.98
N LEU A 62 -9.98 -16.67 18.18
CA LEU A 62 -10.12 -18.05 18.66
C LEU A 62 -8.93 -18.53 19.49
N ARG A 63 -7.75 -17.94 19.33
CA ARG A 63 -6.53 -18.32 20.07
C ARG A 63 -5.77 -17.10 20.55
N THR A 64 -5.28 -17.15 21.78
CA THR A 64 -4.36 -16.15 22.34
C THR A 64 -2.91 -16.58 22.12
N ILE A 65 -2.04 -15.63 21.77
CA ILE A 65 -0.59 -15.88 21.64
C ILE A 65 0.20 -15.20 22.77
N TYR A 66 1.34 -15.79 23.10
CA TYR A 66 2.37 -15.23 23.95
C TYR A 66 3.74 -15.61 23.38
N LYS A 67 4.47 -14.65 22.80
CA LYS A 67 5.72 -14.89 22.07
C LYS A 67 6.78 -13.86 22.41
N GLN A 68 8.00 -14.30 22.72
CA GLN A 68 9.15 -13.38 22.84
C GLN A 68 9.51 -12.86 21.44
N VAL A 69 9.65 -11.54 21.31
CA VAL A 69 10.02 -10.86 20.06
C VAL A 69 11.41 -10.22 20.18
N ILE A 70 12.13 -10.14 19.05
CA ILE A 70 13.55 -9.74 19.00
C ILE A 70 13.86 -8.65 17.98
N ALA A 71 12.95 -8.38 17.03
CA ALA A 71 13.09 -7.32 16.03
C ALA A 71 11.73 -6.93 15.47
N TRP A 72 11.67 -5.83 14.74
CA TRP A 72 10.48 -5.40 13.99
C TRP A 72 10.83 -4.89 12.60
N LYS A 73 9.82 -4.71 11.76
CA LYS A 73 9.91 -4.13 10.41
C LYS A 73 8.56 -3.52 10.02
N PHE A 74 8.55 -2.73 8.95
CA PHE A 74 7.32 -2.31 8.28
C PHE A 74 7.43 -2.41 6.76
N ASP A 75 6.28 -2.47 6.09
CA ASP A 75 6.18 -2.35 4.64
C ASP A 75 5.20 -1.24 4.26
N LEU A 76 5.72 -0.24 3.55
CA LEU A 76 4.99 0.93 3.06
C LEU A 76 4.35 0.71 1.67
N SER A 77 4.43 -0.50 1.11
CA SER A 77 3.98 -0.79 -0.27
C SER A 77 2.49 -1.10 -0.44
N ASN A 78 1.75 -1.32 0.65
CA ASN A 78 0.29 -1.59 0.64
C ASN A 78 -0.53 -0.28 0.76
N LYS A 79 -1.88 -0.38 0.76
CA LYS A 79 -2.76 0.81 0.90
C LYS A 79 -2.56 1.49 2.25
N THR A 80 -2.45 0.70 3.31
CA THR A 80 -2.01 1.11 4.65
C THR A 80 -0.60 0.56 4.90
N PRO A 81 0.21 1.18 5.76
CA PRO A 81 1.46 0.56 6.18
C PRO A 81 1.19 -0.70 7.00
N GLN A 82 1.93 -1.78 6.71
CA GLN A 82 1.93 -2.99 7.53
C GLN A 82 3.12 -2.97 8.49
N ILE A 83 2.92 -3.40 9.74
CA ILE A 83 4.00 -3.60 10.72
C ILE A 83 4.11 -5.10 11.02
N SER A 84 5.33 -5.61 11.19
CA SER A 84 5.57 -7.00 11.57
C SER A 84 6.67 -7.12 12.60
N VAL A 85 6.60 -8.15 13.45
CA VAL A 85 7.61 -8.45 14.47
C VAL A 85 8.20 -9.85 14.27
N LEU A 86 9.49 -9.98 14.59
CA LEU A 86 10.24 -11.22 14.51
C LEU A 86 10.21 -11.89 15.88
N THR A 87 9.68 -13.10 15.97
CA THR A 87 9.74 -13.90 17.19
C THR A 87 11.14 -14.48 17.41
N LYS A 88 11.41 -14.96 18.62
CA LYS A 88 12.67 -15.65 18.95
C LYS A 88 12.87 -16.93 18.14
N GLU A 89 11.78 -17.60 17.76
CA GLU A 89 11.73 -18.75 16.84
C GLU A 89 11.99 -18.36 15.37
N LYS A 90 12.31 -17.09 15.09
CA LYS A 90 12.62 -16.51 13.77
C LYS A 90 11.42 -16.45 12.80
N CYS A 91 10.19 -16.57 13.31
CA CYS A 91 8.97 -16.36 12.54
C CYS A 91 8.59 -14.86 12.49
N TRP A 92 8.15 -14.37 11.34
CA TRP A 92 7.56 -13.03 11.22
C TRP A 92 6.04 -13.09 11.45
N MET A 93 5.53 -12.29 12.38
CA MET A 93 4.09 -12.14 12.64
C MET A 93 3.64 -10.73 12.25
N GLU A 94 2.48 -10.60 11.61
CA GLU A 94 1.92 -9.30 11.22
C GLU A 94 1.10 -8.71 12.37
N LEU A 95 1.20 -7.40 12.59
CA LEU A 95 0.41 -6.69 13.60
C LEU A 95 -0.84 -6.09 12.95
N GLY A 96 -2.01 -6.53 13.40
CA GLY A 96 -3.31 -5.99 12.98
C GLY A 96 -3.69 -4.71 13.73
N LYS A 97 -4.86 -4.70 14.37
CA LYS A 97 -5.26 -3.59 15.26
C LYS A 97 -4.73 -3.79 16.69
N PRO A 98 -4.11 -2.78 17.33
CA PRO A 98 -3.67 -2.87 18.73
C PRO A 98 -4.85 -2.95 19.70
N ARG A 99 -4.58 -3.33 20.95
CA ARG A 99 -5.49 -3.09 22.07
C ARG A 99 -5.60 -1.58 22.30
N LYS A 100 -6.82 -1.04 22.40
CA LYS A 100 -7.05 0.41 22.55
C LYS A 100 -6.26 1.07 23.71
N SER A 101 -6.07 0.38 24.84
CA SER A 101 -5.27 0.90 25.97
C SER A 101 -3.75 0.86 25.72
N TYR A 102 -3.28 0.08 24.76
CA TYR A 102 -1.87 -0.03 24.37
C TYR A 102 -1.53 0.93 23.21
N GLU A 103 -2.51 1.32 22.41
CA GLU A 103 -2.38 2.25 21.29
C GLU A 103 -1.71 3.58 21.69
N ILE A 104 -1.98 4.08 22.89
CA ILE A 104 -1.34 5.28 23.48
C ILE A 104 0.20 5.13 23.54
N ILE A 105 0.71 3.93 23.87
CA ILE A 105 2.15 3.66 24.06
C ILE A 105 2.90 3.63 22.73
N ILE A 106 2.23 3.23 21.64
CA ILE A 106 2.82 3.11 20.30
C ILE A 106 2.38 4.23 19.34
N ARG A 107 1.56 5.18 19.81
CA ARG A 107 1.00 6.30 19.03
C ARG A 107 2.01 6.95 18.09
N THR A 108 3.15 7.38 18.63
CA THR A 108 4.18 8.12 17.88
C THR A 108 4.85 7.24 16.82
N VAL A 109 4.98 5.94 17.08
CA VAL A 109 5.46 4.94 16.11
C VAL A 109 4.47 4.78 14.96
N LEU A 110 3.18 4.66 15.26
CA LEU A 110 2.11 4.54 14.24
C LEU A 110 2.06 5.80 13.37
N ILE A 111 2.07 6.99 13.97
CA ILE A 111 2.10 8.28 13.26
C ILE A 111 3.35 8.38 12.37
N THR A 112 4.52 7.99 12.87
CA THR A 112 5.76 7.99 12.08
C THR A 112 5.69 7.06 10.87
N VAL A 113 5.24 5.82 11.07
CA VAL A 113 5.12 4.84 9.99
C VAL A 113 4.09 5.28 8.93
N HIS A 114 2.98 5.90 9.34
CA HIS A 114 2.02 6.51 8.41
C HIS A 114 2.56 7.75 7.69
N CYS A 115 3.39 8.57 8.35
CA CYS A 115 4.07 9.70 7.72
C CYS A 115 5.03 9.23 6.61
N LEU A 116 5.82 8.18 6.88
CA LEU A 116 6.69 7.56 5.89
C LEU A 116 5.89 6.94 4.74
N HIS A 117 4.76 6.28 5.03
CA HIS A 117 3.85 5.74 4.00
C HIS A 117 3.36 6.84 3.05
N PHE A 118 2.81 7.93 3.59
CA PHE A 118 2.29 9.02 2.78
C PHE A 118 3.40 9.68 1.94
N ALA A 119 4.56 9.93 2.53
CA ALA A 119 5.73 10.49 1.86
C ALA A 119 6.27 9.61 0.72
N ARG A 120 6.22 8.28 0.87
CA ARG A 120 6.61 7.32 -0.18
C ARG A 120 5.75 7.47 -1.44
N TRP A 121 4.45 7.67 -1.27
CA TRP A 121 3.49 7.76 -2.37
C TRP A 121 3.33 9.18 -2.94
N ASN A 122 3.66 10.21 -2.15
CA ASN A 122 3.51 11.62 -2.51
C ASN A 122 4.82 12.40 -2.29
N PRO A 123 5.88 12.16 -3.10
CA PRO A 123 7.20 12.76 -2.87
C PRO A 123 7.21 14.30 -2.98
N GLU A 124 6.31 14.88 -3.77
CA GLU A 124 6.16 16.32 -3.95
C GLU A 124 5.13 16.97 -3.00
N ALA A 125 4.61 16.22 -2.00
CA ALA A 125 3.62 16.74 -1.07
C ALA A 125 4.17 17.90 -0.22
N SER A 126 3.32 18.91 0.01
CA SER A 126 3.60 19.96 0.97
C SER A 126 3.53 19.45 2.41
N GLY A 127 4.19 20.14 3.35
CA GLY A 127 4.06 19.83 4.78
C GLY A 127 2.62 19.90 5.28
N LYS A 128 1.82 20.87 4.80
CA LYS A 128 0.37 20.96 5.09
C LYS A 128 -0.33 19.65 4.72
N SER A 129 -0.15 19.18 3.49
CA SER A 129 -0.75 17.95 2.98
C SER A 129 -0.39 16.69 3.80
N VAL A 130 0.85 16.61 4.33
CA VAL A 130 1.26 15.52 5.22
C VAL A 130 0.50 15.57 6.54
N TRP A 131 0.40 16.75 7.16
CA TRP A 131 -0.30 16.93 8.44
C TRP A 131 -1.82 16.77 8.32
N ASP A 132 -2.41 17.16 7.19
CA ASP A 132 -3.83 16.96 6.88
C ASP A 132 -4.14 15.45 6.75
N TYR A 133 -3.32 14.70 6.00
CA TYR A 133 -3.44 13.23 5.90
C TYR A 133 -3.33 12.55 7.28
N LEU A 134 -2.34 12.92 8.09
CA LEU A 134 -2.16 12.36 9.43
C LEU A 134 -3.35 12.71 10.33
N SER A 135 -3.86 13.95 10.26
CA SER A 135 -5.02 14.40 11.04
C SER A 135 -6.32 13.67 10.63
N LYS A 136 -6.55 13.42 9.33
CA LYS A 136 -7.68 12.60 8.83
C LYS A 136 -7.55 11.15 9.31
N THR A 137 -6.36 10.57 9.19
CA THR A 137 -6.04 9.17 9.55
C THR A 137 -6.19 8.88 11.05
N PHE A 138 -5.71 9.79 11.90
CA PHE A 138 -5.73 9.67 13.36
C PHE A 138 -6.79 10.58 14.01
N SER A 139 -7.88 10.86 13.29
CA SER A 139 -8.97 11.76 13.71
C SER A 139 -9.71 11.31 14.99
N LEU A 140 -9.60 10.03 15.36
CA LEU A 140 -10.14 9.46 16.59
C LEU A 140 -9.22 9.60 17.82
N TYR A 141 -8.02 10.16 17.66
CA TYR A 141 -7.10 10.42 18.78
C TYR A 141 -7.40 11.75 19.46
N GLU A 142 -7.30 11.77 20.79
CA GLU A 142 -7.55 12.95 21.63
C GLU A 142 -6.70 14.16 21.26
N HIS A 143 -5.41 13.92 20.95
CA HIS A 143 -4.50 14.94 20.43
C HIS A 143 -4.26 14.72 18.94
N ARG A 144 -4.34 15.77 18.13
CA ARG A 144 -3.97 15.70 16.70
C ARG A 144 -2.49 15.32 16.54
N PRO A 145 -2.10 14.57 15.49
CA PRO A 145 -0.70 14.36 15.15
C PRO A 145 0.04 15.68 14.92
N SER A 146 1.29 15.73 15.35
CA SER A 146 2.09 16.94 15.41
C SER A 146 3.57 16.67 15.12
N GLN A 147 4.36 17.74 14.97
CA GLN A 147 5.81 17.66 14.86
C GLN A 147 6.44 16.86 16.02
N ASN A 148 5.91 17.02 17.24
CA ASN A 148 6.39 16.34 18.44
C ASN A 148 6.26 14.81 18.37
N ASP A 149 5.27 14.28 17.64
CA ASP A 149 5.08 12.83 17.46
C ASP A 149 6.18 12.20 16.58
N LEU A 150 6.86 12.99 15.73
CA LEU A 150 7.92 12.53 14.82
C LEU A 150 9.33 12.74 15.40
N VAL A 151 9.54 13.71 16.29
CA VAL A 151 10.87 14.07 16.83
C VAL A 151 11.55 12.90 17.55
N ASP A 152 10.81 12.05 18.26
CA ASP A 152 11.36 10.87 18.95
C ASP A 152 11.86 9.78 17.97
N HIS A 153 11.51 9.88 16.69
CA HIS A 153 11.78 8.86 15.67
C HIS A 153 12.70 9.37 14.55
N LEU A 154 13.44 10.46 14.79
CA LEU A 154 14.38 11.04 13.81
C LEU A 154 15.39 10.02 13.26
N ASP A 155 15.96 9.16 14.11
CA ASP A 155 16.89 8.10 13.67
C ASP A 155 16.20 7.09 12.75
N LEU A 156 14.96 6.69 13.09
CA LEU A 156 14.16 5.76 12.28
C LEU A 156 13.80 6.37 10.92
N ILE A 157 13.41 7.64 10.89
CA ILE A 157 13.10 8.38 9.66
C ILE A 157 14.36 8.51 8.80
N GLY A 158 15.51 8.82 9.42
CA GLY A 158 16.81 8.89 8.75
C GLY A 158 17.24 7.56 8.13
N GLU A 159 17.13 6.46 8.88
CA GLU A 159 17.36 5.11 8.35
C GLU A 159 16.42 4.80 7.18
N ALA A 160 15.12 5.09 7.31
CA ALA A 160 14.13 4.83 6.26
C ALA A 160 14.46 5.57 4.96
N VAL A 161 14.79 6.85 5.06
CA VAL A 161 15.20 7.70 3.93
C VAL A 161 16.48 7.17 3.27
N GLN A 162 17.46 6.70 4.04
CA GLN A 162 18.70 6.11 3.50
C GLN A 162 18.50 4.74 2.85
N LYS A 163 17.55 3.92 3.32
CA LYS A 163 17.33 2.56 2.80
C LYS A 163 16.32 2.49 1.65
N GLU A 164 15.50 3.52 1.44
CA GLU A 164 14.42 3.51 0.47
C GLU A 164 14.44 4.71 -0.48
N ASN A 165 14.89 4.48 -1.72
CA ASN A 165 15.02 5.50 -2.79
C ASN A 165 13.72 6.26 -3.15
N SER A 166 12.56 5.84 -2.63
CA SER A 166 11.29 6.58 -2.79
C SER A 166 11.17 7.68 -1.74
N LEU A 167 11.51 7.38 -0.48
CA LEU A 167 11.52 8.33 0.63
C LEU A 167 12.61 9.40 0.44
N ALA A 168 13.77 9.03 -0.12
CA ALA A 168 14.86 9.95 -0.46
C ALA A 168 14.51 11.05 -1.49
N LYS A 169 13.32 10.99 -2.11
CA LYS A 169 12.80 12.02 -3.02
C LYS A 169 11.81 12.97 -2.34
N CYS A 170 11.37 12.67 -1.11
CA CYS A 170 10.34 13.47 -0.44
C CYS A 170 10.95 14.71 0.23
N LYS A 171 10.64 15.89 -0.32
CA LYS A 171 11.14 17.19 0.18
C LYS A 171 10.81 17.42 1.66
N PHE A 172 9.60 17.04 2.09
CA PHE A 172 9.18 17.15 3.49
C PHE A 172 10.11 16.37 4.44
N LEU A 173 10.44 15.11 4.13
CA LEU A 173 11.30 14.29 4.98
C LEU A 173 12.75 14.79 4.99
N LEU A 174 13.26 15.29 3.86
CA LEU A 174 14.60 15.87 3.78
C LEU A 174 14.70 17.13 4.66
N ASN A 175 13.80 18.08 4.49
CA ASN A 175 13.75 19.30 5.31
C ASN A 175 13.60 18.97 6.81
N PHE A 176 12.72 18.03 7.17
CA PHE A 176 12.51 17.60 8.55
C PHE A 176 13.78 17.02 9.20
N LEU A 177 14.59 16.27 8.43
CA LEU A 177 15.87 15.73 8.91
C LEU A 177 16.99 16.78 8.96
N GLU A 178 16.97 17.78 8.08
CA GLU A 178 17.93 18.89 8.06
C GLU A 178 17.69 19.89 9.20
N GLU A 179 16.43 20.26 9.47
CA GLU A 179 16.02 21.17 10.54
C GLU A 179 16.34 20.63 11.96
N LYS A 180 16.44 19.30 12.11
CA LYS A 180 16.61 18.58 13.39
C LYS A 180 15.72 19.15 14.51
N PRO A 181 14.39 19.18 14.29
CA PRO A 181 13.46 19.84 15.19
C PRO A 181 13.50 19.22 16.59
N ARG A 182 13.29 20.07 17.58
CA ARG A 182 13.16 19.67 18.99
C ARG A 182 11.68 19.69 19.37
N LYS A 183 11.31 18.90 20.38
CA LYS A 183 9.96 18.95 20.95
C LYS A 183 9.64 20.37 21.42
N LYS A 184 8.54 20.94 20.92
CA LYS A 184 7.94 22.14 21.49
C LYS A 184 7.21 21.71 22.75
N MET A 185 7.56 22.28 23.91
CA MET A 185 6.84 22.02 25.15
C MET A 185 5.40 22.52 25.01
N SER A 186 4.44 21.75 25.51
CA SER A 186 3.03 22.14 25.59
C SER A 186 2.82 23.16 26.72
N ASP A 187 1.89 24.10 26.52
CA ASP A 187 1.60 25.20 27.46
C ASP A 187 1.10 24.76 28.85
N GLU A 188 0.84 23.47 29.07
CA GLU A 188 0.41 22.94 30.38
C GLU A 188 1.53 22.89 31.42
N ASP A 189 2.80 22.73 31.02
CA ASP A 189 3.93 22.61 31.96
C ASP A 189 4.37 23.96 32.58
N PHE A 190 3.90 25.09 32.04
CA PHE A 190 4.37 26.43 32.46
C PHE A 190 3.68 27.01 33.70
N LYS A 191 2.61 26.38 34.21
CA LYS A 191 1.85 26.91 35.37
C LYS A 191 2.53 26.73 36.73
N ALA A 192 3.70 26.08 36.78
CA ALA A 192 4.37 25.74 38.03
C ALA A 192 5.87 26.09 38.05
N THR A 193 6.26 27.33 37.71
CA THR A 193 7.40 28.05 38.36
C THR A 193 7.45 29.56 37.98
N THR A 194 7.24 30.40 39.01
CA THR A 194 7.53 31.86 39.11
C THR A 194 6.92 32.86 38.11
N MET A 195 6.09 33.75 38.66
CA MET A 195 5.79 35.08 38.14
C MET A 195 7.04 35.98 38.16
N SER A 196 7.33 36.73 37.09
CA SER A 196 7.93 38.09 37.17
C SER A 196 8.07 38.80 35.80
N ALA A 197 7.19 39.79 35.58
CA ALA A 197 7.47 41.10 34.95
C ALA A 197 7.88 41.24 33.44
N PHE A 198 7.01 41.97 32.71
CA PHE A 198 7.26 43.25 32.01
C PHE A 198 7.30 43.32 30.45
N ILE A 199 6.31 44.07 29.90
CA ILE A 199 6.24 44.86 28.64
C ILE A 199 6.25 44.10 27.28
N VAL A 200 5.16 44.08 26.48
CA VAL A 200 4.72 45.00 25.35
C VAL A 200 5.86 45.35 24.36
N ASP A 201 5.78 45.28 23.03
CA ASP A 201 4.92 45.82 21.96
C ASP A 201 5.39 45.15 20.63
N ASP A 202 4.71 45.10 19.46
CA ASP A 202 3.33 45.26 18.98
C ASP A 202 3.28 44.75 17.49
N VAL A 203 2.08 44.57 16.88
CA VAL A 203 1.74 44.30 15.45
C VAL A 203 2.36 43.05 14.73
N GLU A 204 1.76 42.47 13.68
CA GLU A 204 0.79 42.98 12.69
C GLU A 204 -0.22 41.90 12.23
N ASP A 205 -1.46 42.31 11.93
CA ASP A 205 -2.55 41.50 11.37
C ASP A 205 -2.62 41.76 9.85
N ASP A 206 -2.52 40.72 9.03
CA ASP A 206 -2.61 40.85 7.58
C ASP A 206 -3.39 39.69 6.95
N ASN A 207 -4.72 39.86 7.00
CA ASN A 207 -5.63 39.66 5.87
C ASN A 207 -5.51 38.33 5.09
N PHE A 208 -6.14 37.27 5.62
CA PHE A 208 -6.40 36.03 4.89
C PHE A 208 -7.55 36.24 3.88
N GLU A 209 -7.23 36.74 2.68
CA GLU A 209 -8.19 36.82 1.58
C GLU A 209 -8.57 35.42 1.07
N ASP A 210 -9.88 35.19 0.90
CA ASP A 210 -10.45 33.99 0.30
C ASP A 210 -9.82 33.71 -1.07
N LEU A 211 -9.00 32.65 -1.13
CA LEU A 211 -8.78 31.93 -2.37
C LEU A 211 -9.78 30.80 -2.42
N GLU A 212 -10.84 30.97 -3.21
CA GLU A 212 -11.81 29.91 -3.51
C GLU A 212 -11.06 28.64 -3.93
N GLU A 213 -11.11 27.60 -3.09
CA GLU A 213 -10.60 26.29 -3.45
C GLU A 213 -11.49 25.74 -4.58
N ASP A 214 -10.90 25.59 -5.78
CA ASP A 214 -11.54 24.94 -6.92
C ASP A 214 -11.82 23.47 -6.54
N GLU A 215 -13.01 23.21 -5.99
CA GLU A 215 -13.51 21.89 -5.57
C GLU A 215 -13.76 20.97 -6.79
N SER A 216 -12.74 20.74 -7.61
CA SER A 216 -12.62 19.48 -8.35
C SER A 216 -12.22 18.39 -7.36
N ASN A 217 -13.16 18.03 -6.47
CA ASN A 217 -13.03 16.97 -5.47
C ASN A 217 -13.17 15.58 -6.15
N ASP A 218 -12.38 15.39 -7.22
CA ASP A 218 -12.12 14.11 -7.86
C ASP A 218 -11.29 13.26 -6.88
N GLU A 219 -11.92 12.75 -5.82
CA GLU A 219 -11.39 11.64 -5.02
C GLU A 219 -11.29 10.42 -5.95
N ASP A 220 -10.20 10.35 -6.73
CA ASP A 220 -9.82 9.20 -7.56
C ASP A 220 -9.91 7.93 -6.69
N GLU A 221 -10.98 7.14 -6.88
CA GLU A 221 -11.21 5.94 -6.08
C GLU A 221 -9.95 5.07 -6.10
N LEU A 222 -9.34 4.86 -4.94
CA LEU A 222 -8.02 4.21 -4.82
C LEU A 222 -8.03 2.72 -5.24
N PHE A 223 -9.20 2.18 -5.56
CA PHE A 223 -9.45 0.77 -5.82
C PHE A 223 -9.98 0.56 -7.24
N ASP A 224 -9.87 -0.68 -7.71
CA ASP A 224 -10.49 -1.11 -8.96
C ASP A 224 -12.02 -1.05 -8.83
N SER A 225 -12.71 -0.28 -9.68
CA SER A 225 -14.18 -0.14 -9.67
C SER A 225 -14.91 -1.37 -10.25
N VAL A 226 -14.15 -2.40 -10.65
CA VAL A 226 -14.67 -3.68 -11.18
C VAL A 226 -14.10 -4.88 -10.43
N CYS A 227 -14.88 -5.95 -10.36
CA CYS A 227 -14.46 -7.23 -9.80
C CYS A 227 -13.34 -7.86 -10.65
N ALA A 228 -12.24 -8.28 -9.99
CA ALA A 228 -11.10 -8.89 -10.65
C ALA A 228 -11.34 -10.30 -11.24
N PHE A 229 -12.52 -10.89 -11.08
CA PHE A 229 -12.87 -12.21 -11.64
C PHE A 229 -13.71 -12.13 -12.93
N CYS A 230 -14.65 -11.17 -13.01
CA CYS A 230 -15.56 -10.99 -14.15
C CYS A 230 -15.40 -9.65 -14.88
N ASP A 231 -14.68 -8.68 -14.30
CA ASP A 231 -14.52 -7.30 -14.77
C ASP A 231 -15.83 -6.48 -14.86
N ASN A 232 -16.87 -6.89 -14.11
CA ASN A 232 -18.09 -6.10 -13.90
C ASN A 232 -18.07 -5.37 -12.54
N GLY A 233 -18.79 -4.26 -12.43
CA GLY A 233 -18.92 -3.43 -11.22
C GLY A 233 -19.99 -3.93 -10.23
N GLY A 234 -20.66 -3.00 -9.54
CA GLY A 234 -21.72 -3.30 -8.55
C GLY A 234 -21.20 -3.39 -7.11
N ASN A 235 -21.82 -4.21 -6.28
CA ASN A 235 -21.45 -4.34 -4.87
C ASN A 235 -20.15 -5.15 -4.70
N ILE A 236 -19.02 -4.45 -4.58
CA ILE A 236 -17.67 -5.05 -4.56
C ILE A 236 -16.90 -4.71 -3.29
N LEU A 237 -16.23 -5.72 -2.74
CA LEU A 237 -15.34 -5.64 -1.59
C LEU A 237 -13.89 -5.42 -2.06
N CYS A 238 -13.27 -4.36 -1.54
CA CYS A 238 -11.94 -3.91 -1.94
C CYS A 238 -10.83 -4.56 -1.10
N CYS A 239 -9.77 -5.07 -1.73
CA CYS A 239 -8.61 -5.62 -1.02
C CYS A 239 -7.65 -4.51 -0.54
N GLU A 240 -7.43 -4.42 0.77
CA GLU A 240 -6.55 -3.41 1.42
C GLU A 240 -5.05 -3.65 1.19
N GLY A 241 -4.68 -4.85 0.74
CA GLY A 241 -3.32 -5.15 0.30
C GLY A 241 -2.91 -4.38 -0.96
N SER A 242 -1.62 -4.46 -1.27
CA SER A 242 -0.95 -3.76 -2.38
C SER A 242 -1.50 -4.03 -3.80
N CYS A 243 -2.43 -4.97 -4.01
CA CYS A 243 -3.00 -5.25 -5.34
C CYS A 243 -4.12 -4.29 -5.77
N LEU A 244 -4.77 -3.57 -4.84
CA LEU A 244 -5.91 -2.65 -5.09
C LEU A 244 -7.14 -3.25 -5.81
N ARG A 245 -7.20 -4.59 -5.95
CA ARG A 245 -8.29 -5.28 -6.64
C ARG A 245 -9.54 -5.35 -5.77
N SER A 246 -10.69 -5.33 -6.44
CA SER A 246 -12.01 -5.50 -5.82
C SER A 246 -12.68 -6.79 -6.29
N PHE A 247 -13.66 -7.27 -5.54
CA PHE A 247 -14.30 -8.57 -5.78
C PHE A 247 -15.77 -8.56 -5.35
N HIS A 248 -16.66 -9.25 -6.06
CA HIS A 248 -17.98 -9.58 -5.51
C HIS A 248 -17.80 -10.46 -4.28
N ALA A 249 -18.21 -9.99 -3.11
CA ALA A 249 -18.00 -10.72 -1.85
C ALA A 249 -18.91 -11.94 -1.73
N THR A 250 -20.16 -11.79 -2.15
CA THR A 250 -21.23 -12.78 -2.03
C THR A 250 -21.71 -13.23 -3.42
N ALA A 251 -22.35 -14.40 -3.49
CA ALA A 251 -22.89 -14.93 -4.74
C ALA A 251 -23.98 -14.02 -5.33
N GLU A 252 -24.86 -13.46 -4.47
CA GLU A 252 -25.87 -12.46 -4.81
C GLU A 252 -25.26 -11.24 -5.51
N SER A 253 -24.18 -10.67 -4.96
CA SER A 253 -23.50 -9.52 -5.56
C SER A 253 -22.88 -9.84 -6.93
N GLY A 254 -22.56 -11.11 -7.20
CA GLY A 254 -21.94 -11.58 -8.44
C GLY A 254 -22.91 -12.12 -9.49
N GLU A 255 -24.21 -12.27 -9.15
CA GLU A 255 -25.19 -13.05 -9.91
C GLU A 255 -25.38 -12.54 -11.35
N GLU A 256 -25.52 -11.22 -11.52
CA GLU A 256 -25.70 -10.56 -12.83
C GLU A 256 -24.57 -10.85 -13.84
N SER A 257 -23.39 -11.22 -13.36
CA SER A 257 -22.21 -11.50 -14.20
C SER A 257 -21.75 -12.96 -14.17
N ALA A 258 -22.55 -13.86 -13.57
CA ALA A 258 -22.17 -15.24 -13.27
C ALA A 258 -20.77 -15.33 -12.60
N CYS A 259 -20.47 -14.40 -11.70
CA CYS A 259 -19.19 -14.32 -11.01
C CYS A 259 -19.08 -15.41 -9.95
N GLU A 260 -17.91 -16.04 -9.85
CA GLU A 260 -17.61 -17.05 -8.81
C GLU A 260 -17.68 -16.46 -7.39
N SER A 261 -17.51 -15.14 -7.26
CA SER A 261 -17.47 -14.37 -6.00
C SER A 261 -16.37 -14.84 -5.04
N LEU A 262 -16.33 -14.27 -3.83
CA LEU A 262 -15.49 -14.76 -2.73
C LEU A 262 -16.19 -15.81 -1.85
N GLY A 263 -17.49 -16.02 -2.03
CA GLY A 263 -18.28 -16.99 -1.27
C GLY A 263 -18.59 -16.59 0.18
N PHE A 264 -18.43 -15.32 0.56
CA PHE A 264 -18.84 -14.83 1.88
C PHE A 264 -20.36 -14.67 1.98
N THR A 265 -20.87 -14.69 3.21
CA THR A 265 -22.23 -14.25 3.54
C THR A 265 -22.29 -12.75 3.82
N ASN A 266 -23.45 -12.11 3.64
CA ASN A 266 -23.64 -10.68 3.92
C ASN A 266 -23.25 -10.32 5.37
N ARG A 267 -23.55 -11.20 6.34
CA ARG A 267 -23.13 -11.02 7.76
C ARG A 267 -21.62 -11.05 7.97
N GLU A 268 -20.90 -11.92 7.26
CA GLU A 268 -19.44 -11.97 7.36
C GLU A 268 -18.81 -10.69 6.80
N VAL A 269 -19.37 -10.14 5.71
CA VAL A 269 -18.94 -8.85 5.13
C VAL A 269 -19.23 -7.69 6.09
N GLU A 270 -20.41 -7.64 6.70
CA GLU A 270 -20.79 -6.60 7.68
C GLU A 270 -19.86 -6.53 8.90
N VAL A 271 -19.37 -7.68 9.39
CA VAL A 271 -18.43 -7.73 10.54
C VAL A 271 -16.95 -7.70 10.11
N MET A 272 -16.66 -7.71 8.80
CA MET A 272 -15.30 -7.75 8.28
C MET A 272 -14.60 -6.40 8.48
N GLN A 273 -13.64 -6.35 9.40
CA GLN A 273 -12.93 -5.12 9.73
C GLN A 273 -11.82 -4.74 8.74
N SER A 274 -11.33 -5.71 7.97
CA SER A 274 -10.39 -5.51 6.86
C SER A 274 -10.37 -6.73 5.95
N PHE A 275 -10.16 -6.52 4.64
CA PHE A 275 -10.11 -7.60 3.65
C PHE A 275 -8.78 -7.66 2.90
N PHE A 276 -8.19 -8.88 2.85
CA PHE A 276 -7.02 -9.19 2.04
C PHE A 276 -7.30 -10.41 1.17
N CYS A 277 -7.21 -10.24 -0.16
CA CYS A 277 -7.30 -11.38 -1.09
C CYS A 277 -6.12 -12.35 -0.88
N LYS A 278 -6.28 -13.63 -1.26
CA LYS A 278 -5.23 -14.68 -1.14
C LYS A 278 -3.86 -14.18 -1.60
N ASN A 279 -3.78 -13.54 -2.77
CA ASN A 279 -2.50 -13.04 -3.32
C ASN A 279 -1.78 -12.03 -2.41
N CYS A 280 -2.52 -11.11 -1.77
CA CYS A 280 -1.92 -10.19 -0.79
C CYS A 280 -1.57 -10.91 0.51
N LYS A 281 -2.45 -11.79 1.00
CA LYS A 281 -2.24 -12.56 2.25
C LYS A 281 -0.98 -13.45 2.19
N PHE A 282 -0.72 -14.07 1.05
CA PHE A 282 0.48 -14.89 0.79
C PHE A 282 1.63 -14.13 0.14
N LYS A 283 1.47 -12.82 -0.14
CA LYS A 283 2.40 -12.01 -0.93
C LYS A 283 2.89 -12.68 -2.23
N GLN A 284 1.99 -13.39 -2.91
CA GLN A 284 2.24 -14.00 -4.22
C GLN A 284 1.34 -13.34 -5.25
N HIS A 285 1.92 -12.53 -6.14
CA HIS A 285 1.16 -11.72 -7.09
C HIS A 285 1.44 -12.16 -8.53
N GLN A 286 0.42 -12.07 -9.39
CA GLN A 286 0.56 -12.39 -10.80
C GLN A 286 1.26 -11.24 -11.53
N CYS A 287 2.29 -11.56 -12.32
CA CYS A 287 2.87 -10.63 -13.26
C CYS A 287 1.86 -10.30 -14.37
N PHE A 288 1.37 -9.08 -14.42
CA PHE A 288 0.31 -8.66 -15.36
C PHE A 288 0.71 -8.81 -16.84
N ALA A 289 2.01 -8.88 -17.13
CA ALA A 289 2.54 -9.13 -18.47
C ALA A 289 2.52 -10.61 -18.92
N CYS A 290 2.67 -11.58 -18.00
CA CYS A 290 2.84 -12.99 -18.36
C CYS A 290 1.94 -13.98 -17.60
N GLY A 291 1.09 -13.50 -16.69
CA GLY A 291 0.12 -14.28 -15.90
C GLY A 291 0.73 -15.17 -14.81
N LYS A 292 2.05 -15.43 -14.84
CA LYS A 292 2.74 -16.24 -13.83
C LYS A 292 2.74 -15.52 -12.47
N LEU A 293 2.45 -16.28 -11.41
CA LEU A 293 2.70 -15.87 -10.03
C LEU A 293 4.21 -15.72 -9.78
N GLY A 294 4.57 -14.85 -8.86
CA GLY A 294 5.87 -14.81 -8.19
C GLY A 294 5.75 -14.17 -6.81
N SER A 295 6.75 -14.37 -5.96
CA SER A 295 6.86 -13.69 -4.67
C SER A 295 6.91 -12.18 -4.85
N SER A 296 6.12 -11.45 -4.06
CA SER A 296 6.25 -10.00 -3.88
C SER A 296 6.76 -9.62 -2.49
N ASP A 297 7.19 -10.58 -1.67
CA ASP A 297 7.75 -10.27 -0.36
C ASP A 297 9.17 -9.74 -0.51
N LYS A 298 9.35 -8.45 -0.18
CA LYS A 298 10.65 -7.77 -0.15
C LYS A 298 11.66 -8.41 0.80
N PHE A 299 11.19 -9.18 1.80
CA PHE A 299 12.02 -9.72 2.86
C PHE A 299 12.58 -11.11 2.53
N SER A 300 11.83 -11.99 1.86
CA SER A 300 12.27 -13.34 1.45
C SER A 300 12.72 -13.43 -0.01
N GLY A 301 12.87 -12.28 -0.68
CA GLY A 301 13.20 -12.19 -2.11
C GLY A 301 11.96 -11.98 -2.97
N ALA A 302 11.85 -10.79 -3.56
CA ALA A 302 10.77 -10.45 -4.48
C ALA A 302 11.14 -10.83 -5.92
N GLU A 303 10.28 -11.62 -6.56
CA GLU A 303 10.33 -11.99 -7.96
C GLU A 303 9.46 -11.06 -8.83
N VAL A 304 8.38 -10.52 -8.26
CA VAL A 304 7.50 -9.53 -8.88
C VAL A 304 7.44 -8.24 -8.09
N PHE A 305 7.44 -7.11 -8.81
CA PHE A 305 7.51 -5.77 -8.26
C PHE A 305 6.28 -4.97 -8.67
N ARG A 306 5.69 -4.24 -7.71
CA ARG A 306 4.52 -3.38 -7.94
C ARG A 306 4.91 -2.15 -8.76
N CYS A 307 4.03 -1.71 -9.66
CA CYS A 307 4.11 -0.40 -10.29
C CYS A 307 4.19 0.72 -9.23
N ALA A 308 5.03 1.74 -9.47
CA ALA A 308 5.19 2.88 -8.58
C ALA A 308 4.02 3.88 -8.61
N ASN A 309 3.08 3.77 -9.55
CA ASN A 309 1.89 4.62 -9.58
C ASN A 309 0.88 4.16 -8.51
N ALA A 310 0.49 5.10 -7.64
CA ALA A 310 -0.29 4.87 -6.43
C ALA A 310 -1.58 4.06 -6.66
N THR A 311 -2.31 4.33 -7.75
CA THR A 311 -3.61 3.72 -8.09
C THR A 311 -3.51 2.54 -9.07
N CYS A 312 -2.30 2.05 -9.38
CA CYS A 312 -2.12 1.01 -10.41
C CYS A 312 -2.36 -0.43 -9.93
N GLY A 313 -1.89 -0.78 -8.73
CA GLY A 313 -2.05 -2.13 -8.14
C GLY A 313 -1.31 -3.29 -8.85
N HIS A 314 -0.91 -3.15 -10.12
CA HIS A 314 -0.31 -4.23 -10.91
C HIS A 314 1.15 -4.55 -10.54
N PHE A 315 1.48 -5.84 -10.63
CA PHE A 315 2.81 -6.41 -10.38
C PHE A 315 3.44 -6.95 -11.65
N TYR A 316 4.76 -6.95 -11.72
CA TYR A 316 5.53 -7.41 -12.88
C TYR A 316 6.83 -8.10 -12.47
N HIS A 317 7.20 -9.17 -13.18
CA HIS A 317 8.59 -9.64 -13.18
C HIS A 317 9.49 -8.52 -13.79
N PRO A 318 10.67 -8.22 -13.22
CA PRO A 318 11.57 -7.17 -13.70
C PRO A 318 11.86 -7.26 -15.20
N HIS A 319 12.15 -8.48 -15.68
CA HIS A 319 12.38 -8.76 -17.10
C HIS A 319 11.15 -8.39 -17.96
N CYS A 320 9.95 -8.82 -17.57
CA CYS A 320 8.73 -8.54 -18.32
C CYS A 320 8.38 -7.05 -18.38
N ALA A 321 8.57 -6.31 -17.28
CA ALA A 321 8.40 -4.85 -17.27
C ALA A 321 9.40 -4.18 -18.21
N ALA A 322 10.69 -4.54 -18.11
CA ALA A 322 11.75 -3.95 -18.90
C ALA A 322 11.58 -4.20 -20.41
N THR A 323 11.29 -5.44 -20.83
CA THR A 323 11.05 -5.79 -22.24
C THR A 323 9.83 -5.08 -22.85
N LEU A 324 8.80 -4.78 -22.05
CA LEU A 324 7.63 -4.03 -22.52
C LEU A 324 7.88 -2.52 -22.61
N LEU A 325 8.71 -1.96 -21.71
CA LEU A 325 9.05 -0.54 -21.68
C LEU A 325 10.13 -0.16 -22.72
N HIS A 326 11.09 -1.06 -22.98
CA HIS A 326 12.23 -0.85 -23.88
C HIS A 326 12.31 -1.97 -24.94
N ARG A 327 11.22 -2.18 -25.68
CA ARG A 327 11.07 -3.30 -26.64
C ARG A 327 12.14 -3.34 -27.74
N GLU A 328 12.59 -2.16 -28.17
CA GLU A 328 13.54 -1.97 -29.26
C GLU A 328 14.99 -1.77 -28.76
N ASP A 329 15.16 -1.40 -27.48
CA ASP A 329 16.46 -1.14 -26.86
C ASP A 329 16.75 -2.18 -25.76
N LYS A 330 17.50 -3.21 -26.16
CA LYS A 330 17.91 -4.29 -25.25
C LYS A 330 18.82 -3.80 -24.11
N VAL A 331 19.65 -2.78 -24.35
CA VAL A 331 20.59 -2.27 -23.35
C VAL A 331 19.83 -1.54 -22.26
N ALA A 332 18.93 -0.62 -22.64
CA ALA A 332 18.05 0.06 -21.69
C ALA A 332 17.11 -0.92 -20.95
N ALA A 333 16.65 -1.99 -21.61
CA ALA A 333 15.89 -3.05 -20.96
C ALA A 333 16.72 -3.78 -19.88
N GLU A 334 17.95 -4.20 -20.18
CA GLU A 334 18.83 -4.84 -19.19
C GLU A 334 19.18 -3.93 -18.02
N GLU A 335 19.41 -2.64 -18.27
CA GLU A 335 19.63 -1.65 -17.20
C GLU A 335 18.40 -1.49 -16.32
N LEU A 336 17.21 -1.30 -16.91
CA LEU A 336 15.98 -1.15 -16.14
C LEU A 336 15.66 -2.42 -15.34
N GLN A 337 15.90 -3.61 -15.90
CA GLN A 337 15.75 -4.87 -15.17
C GLN A 337 16.64 -4.91 -13.91
N LYS A 338 17.92 -4.49 -14.02
CA LYS A 338 18.85 -4.42 -12.88
C LYS A 338 18.38 -3.41 -11.83
N LYS A 339 17.90 -2.23 -12.25
CA LYS A 339 17.36 -1.18 -11.38
C LYS A 339 16.13 -1.65 -10.59
N ILE A 340 15.17 -2.31 -11.25
CA ILE A 340 13.98 -2.86 -10.58
C ILE A 340 14.38 -3.93 -9.55
N VAL A 341 15.30 -4.85 -9.89
CA VAL A 341 15.81 -5.87 -8.94
C VAL A 341 16.52 -5.26 -7.73
N ALA A 342 17.23 -4.13 -7.89
CA ALA A 342 17.82 -3.39 -6.76
C ALA A 342 16.76 -2.77 -5.83
N GLY A 343 15.53 -2.59 -6.32
CA GLY A 343 14.40 -2.00 -5.60
C GLY A 343 14.04 -0.58 -6.07
N GLU A 344 14.53 -0.13 -7.24
CA GLU A 344 14.13 1.16 -7.79
C GLU A 344 12.66 1.16 -8.27
N SER A 345 12.00 2.30 -8.06
CA SER A 345 10.63 2.57 -8.51
C SER A 345 10.53 2.62 -10.04
N PHE A 346 9.57 1.93 -10.64
CA PHE A 346 9.26 2.01 -12.08
C PHE A 346 7.77 2.24 -12.33
N ALA A 347 7.44 3.00 -13.39
CA ALA A 347 6.07 3.08 -13.90
C ALA A 347 5.85 1.98 -14.95
N CYS A 348 4.78 1.21 -14.83
CA CYS A 348 4.53 0.06 -15.70
C CYS A 348 3.93 0.47 -17.07
N PRO A 349 3.96 -0.44 -18.08
CA PRO A 349 3.57 -0.11 -19.47
C PRO A 349 2.16 0.46 -19.64
N ILE A 350 1.20 0.09 -18.78
CA ILE A 350 -0.21 0.52 -18.90
C ILE A 350 -0.39 2.05 -18.82
N HIS A 351 0.59 2.77 -18.28
CA HIS A 351 0.56 4.23 -18.16
C HIS A 351 1.04 4.98 -19.41
N LYS A 352 1.26 4.29 -20.53
CA LYS A 352 1.62 4.89 -21.83
C LYS A 352 0.82 4.25 -22.95
N CYS A 353 0.24 5.09 -23.82
CA CYS A 353 -0.45 4.62 -25.03
C CYS A 353 0.49 3.77 -25.88
N CYS A 354 0.09 2.53 -26.21
CA CYS A 354 0.95 1.58 -26.89
C CYS A 354 1.30 1.99 -28.33
N ILE A 355 0.50 2.90 -28.92
CA ILE A 355 0.71 3.48 -30.26
C ILE A 355 1.66 4.68 -30.17
N CYS A 356 1.23 5.80 -29.58
CA CYS A 356 1.97 7.06 -29.61
C CYS A 356 3.01 7.23 -28.48
N LYS A 357 3.08 6.29 -27.53
CA LYS A 357 3.99 6.26 -26.36
C LYS A 357 3.83 7.39 -25.32
N LEU A 358 2.91 8.33 -25.55
CA LEU A 358 2.59 9.42 -24.62
C LEU A 358 1.69 8.93 -23.45
N VAL A 359 1.73 9.69 -22.35
CA VAL A 359 0.94 9.45 -21.13
C VAL A 359 -0.52 9.92 -21.28
N GLU A 360 -1.36 9.58 -20.31
CA GLU A 360 -2.75 10.05 -20.21
C GLU A 360 -2.85 11.55 -19.90
N ASP A 361 -3.87 12.21 -20.42
CA ASP A 361 -4.33 13.52 -19.95
C ASP A 361 -5.83 13.41 -19.66
N LYS A 362 -6.17 13.24 -18.37
CA LYS A 362 -7.56 13.01 -17.91
C LYS A 362 -8.52 14.14 -18.33
N LYS A 363 -8.01 15.38 -18.48
CA LYS A 363 -8.80 16.56 -18.81
C LYS A 363 -9.16 16.66 -20.30
N LYS A 364 -8.59 15.81 -21.17
CA LYS A 364 -8.87 15.80 -22.62
C LYS A 364 -9.39 14.42 -23.04
N SER A 365 -10.65 14.31 -23.44
CA SER A 365 -11.27 13.01 -23.73
C SER A 365 -10.51 12.18 -24.77
N ASP A 366 -9.95 12.81 -25.81
CA ASP A 366 -9.10 12.16 -26.80
C ASP A 366 -7.82 11.52 -26.25
N LEU A 367 -7.36 11.98 -25.08
CA LEU A 367 -6.14 11.55 -24.37
C LEU A 367 -6.44 10.81 -23.05
N GLN A 368 -7.70 10.52 -22.75
CA GLN A 368 -8.08 9.53 -21.74
C GLN A 368 -7.72 8.12 -22.24
N PHE A 369 -7.39 7.20 -21.33
CA PHE A 369 -7.01 5.84 -21.72
C PHE A 369 -8.18 4.87 -21.85
N ALA A 370 -8.08 4.05 -22.89
CA ALA A 370 -8.69 2.73 -22.99
C ALA A 370 -7.69 1.68 -22.51
N VAL A 371 -7.97 1.01 -21.39
CA VAL A 371 -7.04 0.10 -20.69
C VAL A 371 -7.46 -1.36 -20.80
N CYS A 372 -6.53 -2.22 -21.22
CA CYS A 372 -6.80 -3.65 -21.33
C CYS A 372 -6.78 -4.32 -19.95
N ARG A 373 -7.84 -5.05 -19.60
CA ARG A 373 -7.92 -5.83 -18.35
C ARG A 373 -7.15 -7.14 -18.37
N ARG A 374 -6.66 -7.56 -19.55
CA ARG A 374 -6.03 -8.87 -19.76
C ARG A 374 -4.53 -8.82 -20.04
N CYS A 375 -3.97 -7.64 -20.26
CA CYS A 375 -2.53 -7.44 -20.49
C CYS A 375 -2.14 -5.96 -20.29
N PRO A 376 -0.83 -5.62 -20.23
CA PRO A 376 -0.33 -4.26 -19.99
C PRO A 376 -0.49 -3.27 -21.17
N THR A 377 -1.53 -3.42 -21.98
CA THR A 377 -1.79 -2.59 -23.15
C THR A 377 -2.84 -1.54 -22.85
N SER A 378 -2.51 -0.28 -23.11
CA SER A 378 -3.48 0.82 -23.13
C SER A 378 -3.35 1.62 -24.43
N TYR A 379 -4.43 2.30 -24.80
CA TYR A 379 -4.50 3.22 -25.93
C TYR A 379 -5.06 4.54 -25.42
N HIS A 380 -4.70 5.67 -26.03
CA HIS A 380 -5.57 6.85 -25.97
C HIS A 380 -6.89 6.55 -26.68
N LYS A 381 -7.99 7.20 -26.29
CA LYS A 381 -9.29 7.10 -26.99
C LYS A 381 -9.13 7.35 -28.50
N LYS A 382 -8.37 8.39 -28.90
CA LYS A 382 -8.06 8.69 -30.32
C LYS A 382 -7.12 7.69 -31.02
N CYS A 383 -6.47 6.81 -30.27
CA CYS A 383 -5.52 5.81 -30.75
C CYS A 383 -6.08 4.37 -30.66
N LEU A 384 -7.33 4.21 -30.22
CA LEU A 384 -7.98 2.90 -30.11
C LEU A 384 -8.20 2.30 -31.51
N PRO A 385 -7.78 1.05 -31.78
CA PRO A 385 -8.05 0.37 -33.06
C PRO A 385 -9.56 0.23 -33.29
N LYS A 386 -10.00 0.44 -34.54
CA LYS A 386 -11.42 0.41 -34.93
C LYS A 386 -12.05 -0.99 -34.81
N GLU A 387 -11.21 -2.02 -34.77
CA GLU A 387 -11.60 -3.43 -34.60
C GLU A 387 -11.95 -3.76 -33.14
N ILE A 388 -11.75 -2.82 -32.20
CA ILE A 388 -12.22 -2.93 -30.81
C ILE A 388 -13.59 -2.25 -30.73
N VAL A 389 -14.63 -3.01 -31.02
CA VAL A 389 -16.04 -2.57 -31.05
C VAL A 389 -16.55 -2.28 -29.63
N PHE A 390 -17.31 -1.20 -29.46
CA PHE A 390 -17.97 -0.87 -28.20
C PHE A 390 -19.25 -1.68 -27.97
N GLU A 391 -19.63 -1.91 -26.72
CA GLU A 391 -20.86 -2.66 -26.37
C GLU A 391 -22.13 -2.11 -27.03
N ASN A 392 -22.26 -0.79 -27.17
CA ASN A 392 -23.41 -0.14 -27.82
C ASN A 392 -23.34 -0.16 -29.36
N GLU A 393 -22.25 -0.67 -29.94
CA GLU A 393 -22.02 -0.80 -31.39
C GLU A 393 -21.94 -2.28 -31.82
N ALA A 394 -21.99 -3.21 -30.86
CA ALA A 394 -21.92 -4.64 -31.10
C ALA A 394 -23.27 -5.20 -31.61
N ASP A 395 -23.18 -6.17 -32.51
CA ASP A 395 -24.31 -6.89 -33.11
C ASP A 395 -24.07 -8.41 -33.08
N ASP A 396 -24.97 -9.21 -33.67
CA ASP A 396 -24.88 -10.68 -33.66
C ASP A 396 -23.58 -11.23 -34.29
N ASP A 397 -22.92 -10.47 -35.19
CA ASP A 397 -21.68 -10.84 -35.87
C ASP A 397 -20.42 -10.25 -35.19
N THR A 398 -20.56 -9.29 -34.26
CA THR A 398 -19.45 -8.56 -33.66
C THR A 398 -19.42 -8.61 -32.13
N ILE A 399 -18.34 -9.16 -31.58
CA ILE A 399 -18.17 -9.27 -30.11
C ILE A 399 -17.73 -7.92 -29.55
N ALA A 400 -18.47 -7.39 -28.57
CA ALA A 400 -18.06 -6.22 -27.78
C ALA A 400 -16.68 -6.42 -27.13
N ARG A 401 -15.80 -5.42 -27.26
CA ARG A 401 -14.45 -5.42 -26.67
C ARG A 401 -14.09 -4.12 -25.96
N ALA A 402 -15.01 -3.15 -25.90
CA ALA A 402 -14.86 -1.90 -25.17
C ALA A 402 -16.15 -1.52 -24.43
N TRP A 403 -15.97 -1.10 -23.17
CA TRP A 403 -17.03 -0.68 -22.26
C TRP A 403 -16.67 0.69 -21.67
N GLN A 404 -17.62 1.62 -21.72
CA GLN A 404 -17.50 2.93 -21.08
C GLN A 404 -18.16 2.89 -19.69
N ASN A 405 -17.84 3.84 -18.82
CA ASN A 405 -18.45 4.03 -17.50
C ASN A 405 -18.22 2.90 -16.46
N LEU A 406 -17.58 1.78 -16.81
CA LEU A 406 -17.12 0.78 -15.83
C LEU A 406 -15.88 1.22 -15.04
N LEU A 407 -15.08 2.14 -15.60
CA LEU A 407 -13.88 2.70 -14.97
C LEU A 407 -14.00 4.24 -14.94
N PRO A 408 -13.78 4.91 -13.79
CA PRO A 408 -13.76 6.36 -13.72
C PRO A 408 -12.80 6.99 -14.74
N ASN A 409 -13.32 7.90 -15.56
CA ASN A 409 -12.58 8.64 -16.58
C ASN A 409 -11.80 7.80 -17.62
N ARG A 410 -12.11 6.50 -17.77
CA ARG A 410 -11.40 5.56 -18.66
C ARG A 410 -12.35 4.58 -19.36
N ILE A 411 -11.85 3.95 -20.41
CA ILE A 411 -12.56 2.90 -21.15
C ILE A 411 -11.96 1.55 -20.77
N LEU A 412 -12.79 0.58 -20.37
CA LEU A 412 -12.38 -0.80 -20.14
C LEU A 412 -12.35 -1.53 -21.48
N ILE A 413 -11.23 -2.20 -21.84
CA ILE A 413 -11.16 -2.95 -23.09
C ILE A 413 -10.59 -4.36 -22.94
N TYR A 414 -10.84 -5.19 -23.95
CA TYR A 414 -10.08 -6.41 -24.24
C TYR A 414 -9.34 -6.24 -25.58
N CYS A 415 -8.03 -5.93 -25.53
CA CYS A 415 -7.26 -5.70 -26.76
C CYS A 415 -7.17 -6.95 -27.66
N LEU A 416 -6.90 -6.75 -28.95
CA LEU A 416 -6.88 -7.80 -29.98
C LEU A 416 -5.80 -8.88 -29.78
N HIS A 417 -4.77 -8.62 -28.98
CA HIS A 417 -3.74 -9.61 -28.66
C HIS A 417 -4.22 -10.72 -27.71
N TRP A 418 -5.42 -10.60 -27.13
CA TRP A 418 -5.96 -11.56 -26.17
C TRP A 418 -7.23 -12.24 -26.72
N ASN A 419 -7.07 -13.48 -27.18
CA ASN A 419 -8.20 -14.35 -27.54
C ASN A 419 -8.76 -15.04 -26.28
N SER A 420 -10.08 -15.05 -26.18
CA SER A 420 -10.88 -15.52 -25.03
C SER A 420 -10.76 -17.01 -24.69
N SER A 421 -10.09 -17.80 -25.53
CA SER A 421 -9.92 -19.25 -25.40
C SER A 421 -8.87 -19.70 -24.36
N LYS A 422 -8.34 -18.80 -23.52
CA LYS A 422 -7.31 -19.10 -22.51
C LYS A 422 -7.80 -19.09 -21.05
N ARG A 423 -9.08 -19.34 -20.79
CA ARG A 423 -9.51 -19.90 -19.48
C ARG A 423 -9.12 -21.40 -19.41
N SER A 424 -7.84 -21.67 -19.18
CA SER A 424 -7.41 -22.93 -18.58
C SER A 424 -7.10 -22.67 -17.11
N HIS A 425 -7.78 -23.38 -16.21
CA HIS A 425 -7.78 -23.20 -14.76
C HIS A 425 -6.38 -22.96 -14.16
N LYS A 426 -6.26 -21.92 -13.32
CA LYS A 426 -5.32 -21.84 -12.19
C LYS A 426 -5.65 -20.65 -11.27
N VAL A 427 -6.79 -20.78 -10.59
CA VAL A 427 -7.01 -20.16 -9.28
C VAL A 427 -7.46 -21.29 -8.35
N SER A 428 -6.66 -21.55 -7.33
CA SER A 428 -6.91 -22.45 -6.19
C SER A 428 -6.02 -21.96 -5.06
#